data_AF-A0A3D5HJA3-F1
#
_entry.id   AF-A0A3D5HJA3-F1
#
_cell.length_a   1.000
_cell.length_b   1.000
_cell.length_c   1.000
_cell.angle_alpha   90.00
_cell.angle_beta   90.00
_cell.angle_gamma   90.00
#
_symmetry.space_group_name_H-M   'P 1'
#
loop_
_entity.id
_entity.type
_entity.pdbx_description
1 polymer ?
#
loop_
_entity_poly.entity_id
_entity_poly.type
_entity_poly.pdbx_seq_one_letter_code
_entity_poly.pdbx_strand_id
1 'polypeptide(L)'
;MLSGLEAGSEDNLQKCCRGMAPDYDGIASQAAEENTQLQYDGNMIKDHDLGVFGAPSFSVGKEIFWGDDRLEDAIRFADKD
;
A
#
# COMPACT_ATOMS: atom_id res chain seq x y z
N MET A 1 -13.76 0.53 -7.14
CA MET A 1 -14.51 -0.75 -7.03
C MET A 1 -14.70 -1.34 -8.42
N LEU A 2 -14.34 -2.60 -8.65
CA LEU A 2 -14.48 -3.24 -9.96
C LEU A 2 -15.93 -3.70 -10.15
N SER A 3 -16.63 -3.05 -11.09
CA SER A 3 -18.02 -3.40 -11.43
C SER A 3 -19.00 -3.35 -10.25
N GLY A 4 -18.81 -2.42 -9.30
CA GLY A 4 -19.70 -2.24 -8.15
C GLY A 4 -19.50 -3.22 -6.99
N LEU A 5 -18.50 -4.10 -7.05
CA LEU A 5 -18.14 -4.98 -5.93
C LEU A 5 -17.41 -4.20 -4.83
N GLU A 6 -17.78 -4.46 -3.57
CA GLU A 6 -17.19 -3.84 -2.38
C GLU A 6 -15.65 -3.99 -2.36
N ALA A 7 -14.96 -2.94 -1.93
CA ALA A 7 -13.50 -3.00 -1.76
C ALA A 7 -13.14 -4.04 -0.68
N GLY A 8 -12.26 -4.98 -1.02
CA GLY A 8 -11.81 -6.01 -0.08
C GLY A 8 -12.74 -7.21 0.09
N SER A 9 -13.91 -7.25 -0.55
CA SER A 9 -14.74 -8.46 -0.55
C SER A 9 -14.06 -9.59 -1.32
N GLU A 10 -14.33 -10.84 -0.93
CA GLU A 10 -13.80 -12.03 -1.59
C GLU A 10 -14.10 -12.04 -3.10
N ASP A 11 -15.33 -11.76 -3.50
CA ASP A 11 -15.71 -11.67 -4.93
C ASP A 11 -14.87 -10.65 -5.70
N ASN A 12 -14.59 -9.50 -5.08
CA ASN A 12 -13.78 -8.46 -5.70
C ASN A 12 -12.31 -8.87 -5.77
N LEU A 13 -11.77 -9.47 -4.72
CA LEU A 13 -10.38 -9.96 -4.67
C LEU A 13 -10.14 -11.12 -5.66
N GLN A 14 -11.05 -12.08 -5.74
CA GLN A 14 -11.00 -13.17 -6.73
C GLN A 14 -11.04 -12.63 -8.16
N LYS A 15 -11.91 -11.63 -8.41
CA LYS A 15 -12.00 -10.98 -9.73
C LYS A 15 -10.71 -10.24 -10.09
N CYS A 16 -10.09 -9.54 -9.14
CA CYS A 16 -8.77 -8.92 -9.31
C CYS A 16 -7.70 -9.97 -9.64
N CYS A 17 -7.63 -11.07 -8.88
CA CYS A 17 -6.62 -12.11 -9.05
C CYS A 17 -6.72 -12.78 -10.43
N ARG A 18 -7.93 -13.09 -10.91
CA ARG A 18 -8.15 -13.61 -12.26
C ARG A 18 -7.62 -12.69 -13.36
N GLY A 19 -7.67 -11.37 -13.16
CA GLY A 19 -7.17 -10.38 -14.11
C GLY A 19 -5.66 -10.16 -14.11
N MET A 20 -4.98 -10.47 -12.99
CA MET A 20 -3.54 -10.20 -12.80
C MET A 20 -2.67 -11.47 -12.78
N ALA A 21 -3.28 -12.66 -12.90
CA ALA A 21 -2.68 -14.00 -12.85
C ALA A 21 -2.24 -14.59 -11.49
N PRO A 22 -2.30 -13.95 -10.31
CA PRO A 22 -2.01 -14.66 -9.07
C PRO A 22 -3.14 -15.62 -8.66
N ASP A 23 -2.76 -16.65 -7.90
CA ASP A 23 -3.68 -17.57 -7.23
C ASP A 23 -4.31 -16.90 -6.00
N TYR A 24 -5.63 -16.74 -6.00
CA TYR A 24 -6.36 -16.14 -4.88
C TYR A 24 -6.21 -16.97 -3.61
N ASP A 25 -6.34 -18.30 -3.70
CA ASP A 25 -6.34 -19.17 -2.52
C ASP A 25 -4.95 -19.17 -1.85
N GLY A 26 -3.88 -19.27 -2.64
CA GLY A 26 -2.51 -19.13 -2.16
C GLY A 26 -2.23 -17.77 -1.50
N ILE A 27 -2.68 -16.67 -2.12
CA ILE A 27 -2.52 -15.31 -1.53
C ILE A 27 -3.31 -15.19 -0.24
N ALA A 28 -4.57 -15.62 -0.21
CA ALA A 28 -5.41 -15.53 0.97
C ALA A 28 -4.82 -16.36 2.13
N SER A 29 -4.31 -17.55 1.83
CA SER A 29 -3.59 -18.38 2.80
C SER A 29 -2.36 -17.68 3.35
N GLN A 30 -1.50 -17.13 2.48
CA GLN A 30 -0.28 -16.42 2.90
C GLN A 30 -0.60 -15.14 3.69
N ALA A 31 -1.65 -14.41 3.30
CA ALA A 31 -2.11 -13.21 3.99
C ALA A 31 -2.58 -13.51 5.43
N ALA A 32 -3.10 -14.71 5.67
CA ALA A 32 -3.53 -15.17 6.99
C ALA A 32 -2.38 -15.69 7.88
N GLU A 33 -1.15 -15.80 7.37
CA GLU A 33 0.00 -16.24 8.16
C GLU A 33 0.45 -15.16 9.16
N GLU A 34 0.85 -15.60 10.36
CA GLU A 34 1.33 -14.72 11.44
C GLU A 34 2.48 -13.83 10.99
N ASN A 35 3.43 -14.37 10.22
CA ASN A 35 4.56 -13.60 9.71
C ASN A 35 4.13 -12.45 8.79
N THR A 36 3.06 -12.63 8.02
CA THR A 36 2.50 -11.57 7.17
C THR A 36 1.86 -10.48 8.01
N GLN A 37 1.10 -10.85 9.05
CA GLN A 37 0.51 -9.88 9.98
C GLN A 37 1.59 -9.08 10.73
N LEU A 38 2.65 -9.75 11.21
CA LEU A 38 3.78 -9.09 11.88
C LEU A 38 4.49 -8.10 10.96
N GLN A 39 4.67 -8.43 9.68
CA GLN A 39 5.23 -7.50 8.70
C GLN A 39 4.31 -6.31 8.44
N TYR A 40 3.00 -6.54 8.33
CA TYR A 40 2.01 -5.48 8.15
C TYR A 40 2.04 -4.49 9.33
N ASP A 41 1.97 -4.99 10.57
CA ASP A 41 2.02 -4.15 11.78
C ASP A 41 3.37 -3.43 11.91
N GLY A 42 4.47 -4.12 11.61
CA GLY A 42 5.81 -3.55 11.62
C GLY A 42 6.01 -2.43 10.60
N ASN A 43 5.32 -2.48 9.45
CA ASN A 43 5.33 -1.39 8.48
C ASN A 43 4.51 -0.20 8.96
N MET A 44 3.35 -0.43 9.57
CA MET A 44 2.51 0.64 10.14
C MET A 44 3.27 1.45 11.21
N ILE A 45 4.07 0.78 12.05
CA ILE A 45 4.93 1.43 13.05
C ILE A 45 6.00 2.29 12.39
N LYS A 46 6.71 1.78 11.38
CA LYS A 46 7.73 2.54 10.64
C LYS A 46 7.14 3.78 9.97
N ASP A 47 5.97 3.64 9.36
CA ASP A 47 5.27 4.74 8.70
C ASP A 47 4.86 5.82 9.71
N HIS A 48 4.33 5.41 10.88
CA HIS A 48 4.03 6.32 11.98
C HIS A 48 5.28 7.05 12.48
N ASP A 49 6.40 6.35 12.67
CA ASP A 49 7.66 6.92 13.14
C ASP A 49 8.29 7.88 12.11
N LEU A 50 8.01 7.68 10.82
CA LEU A 50 8.34 8.61 9.73
C LEU A 50 7.40 9.81 9.66
N GLY A 51 6.29 9.82 10.41
CA GLY A 51 5.30 10.89 10.41
C GLY A 51 4.26 10.77 9.28
N VAL A 52 4.08 9.59 8.68
CA VAL A 52 3.02 9.32 7.70
C VAL A 52 1.67 9.27 8.41
N PHE A 53 0.68 10.02 7.92
CA PHE A 53 -0.66 10.10 8.53
C PHE A 53 -1.82 9.96 7.53
N GLY A 54 -1.55 9.83 6.24
CA GLY A 54 -2.57 9.71 5.20
C GLY A 54 -2.03 9.17 3.88
N ALA A 55 -2.91 9.04 2.89
CA ALA A 55 -2.55 8.52 1.58
C ALA A 55 -3.09 9.41 0.43
N PRO A 56 -2.35 9.53 -0.69
CA PRO A 56 -0.98 9.08 -0.85
C PRO A 56 0.01 9.96 -0.05
N SER A 57 1.10 9.34 0.38
CA SER A 57 2.28 10.02 0.96
C SER A 57 3.52 9.52 0.23
N PHE A 58 4.49 10.40 0.03
CA PHE A 58 5.79 10.10 -0.58
C PHE A 58 6.89 10.49 0.40
N SER A 59 8.01 9.79 0.35
CA SER A 59 9.18 10.10 1.18
C SER A 59 10.44 10.16 0.33
N VAL A 60 11.31 11.12 0.65
CA VAL A 60 12.68 11.21 0.12
C VAL A 60 13.61 11.33 1.32
N GLY A 61 14.33 10.24 1.62
CA GLY A 61 15.08 10.13 2.87
C GLY A 61 14.17 10.25 4.09
N LYS A 62 14.28 11.36 4.83
CA LYS A 62 13.44 11.67 6.01
C LYS A 62 12.37 12.72 5.74
N GLU A 63 12.36 13.33 4.56
CA GLU A 63 11.37 14.34 4.20
C GLU A 63 10.10 13.65 3.67
N ILE A 64 8.93 14.11 4.12
CA ILE A 64 7.62 13.54 3.78
C ILE A 64 6.77 14.56 3.01
N PHE A 65 6.16 14.10 1.92
CA PHE A 65 5.27 14.86 1.05
C PHE A 65 3.89 14.19 1.05
N TRP A 66 2.88 14.85 1.60
CA TRP A 66 1.52 14.31 1.71
C TRP A 66 0.57 14.98 0.72
N GLY A 67 -0.19 14.16 -0.02
CA GLY A 67 -1.10 14.60 -1.08
C GLY A 67 -0.60 14.20 -2.47
N ASP A 68 -1.53 13.81 -3.36
CA ASP A 68 -1.20 13.44 -4.74
C ASP A 68 -0.63 14.62 -5.54
N ASP A 69 -1.04 15.83 -5.21
CA ASP A 69 -0.53 17.09 -5.75
C ASP A 69 0.93 17.38 -5.37
N ARG A 70 1.48 16.67 -4.38
CA ARG A 70 2.86 16.84 -3.89
C ARG A 70 3.88 15.89 -4.50
N LEU A 71 3.48 14.97 -5.38
CA LEU A 71 4.40 14.04 -6.04
C LEU A 71 5.53 14.79 -6.78
N GLU A 72 5.19 15.82 -7.54
CA GLU A 72 6.17 16.61 -8.31
C GLU A 72 7.16 17.38 -7.40
N ASP A 73 6.71 17.80 -6.21
CA ASP A 73 7.58 18.45 -5.23
C ASP A 73 8.59 17.44 -4.64
N ALA A 74 8.13 16.21 -4.34
CA ALA A 74 8.99 15.14 -3.86
C ALA A 74 10.08 14.80 -4.88
N ILE A 75 9.73 14.68 -6.17
CA ILE A 75 10.69 14.41 -7.25
C ILE A 75 11.73 15.54 -7.34
N ARG A 76 11.30 16.81 -7.37
CA ARG A 76 12.23 17.95 -7.41
C ARG A 76 13.12 18.06 -6.18
N PHE A 77 12.67 17.56 -5.03
CA PHE A 77 13.47 17.49 -3.82
C PHE A 77 14.56 16.42 -3.94
N ALA A 78 14.21 15.23 -4.42
CA ALA A 78 15.16 14.14 -4.65
C ALA A 78 16.29 14.49 -5.64
N ASP A 79 16.00 15.34 -6.63
CA ASP A 79 17.01 15.79 -7.61
C ASP A 79 18.02 16.81 -7.04
N LYS A 80 17.80 17.33 -5.82
CA LYS A 80 18.66 18.34 -5.18
C LYS A 80 19.63 17.78 -4.14
N ASP A 81 19.44 16.54 -3.71
CA ASP A 81 20.31 15.80 -2.77
C ASP A 81 21.41 15.03 -3.51
#